data_AF-A0A417RT17-F1
#
_entry.id   AF-A0A417RT17-F1
#
_cell.length_a   1.000
_cell.length_b   1.000
_cell.length_c   1.000
_cell.angle_alpha   90.00
_cell.angle_beta   90.00
_cell.angle_gamma   90.00
#
_symmetry.space_group_name_H-M   'P 1'
#
loop_
_entity.id
_entity.type
_entity.pdbx_description
1 polymer ?
#
loop_
_entity_poly.entity_id
_entity_poly.type
_entity_poly.pdbx_seq_one_letter_code
_entity_poly.pdbx_strand_id
1 'polypeptide(L)' 'MAFDNEPETVAMMDKYLEESGYVSDFTGKRRHHEIYLSAPRKTAPEKCKTVIRHPIRKL' A
#
# COMPACT_ATOMS: atom_id res chain seq x y z
N MET A 1 2.28 12.55 -11.62
CA MET A 1 1.62 11.43 -12.33
C MET A 1 0.61 10.81 -11.36
N ALA A 2 -0.42 10.09 -11.82
CA ALA A 2 -1.65 9.83 -11.05
C ALA A 2 -1.56 9.02 -9.73
N PHE A 3 -0.39 8.83 -9.11
CA PHE A 3 -0.20 8.15 -7.82
C PHE A 3 0.98 8.74 -6.99
N ASP A 4 1.17 10.07 -7.01
CA ASP A 4 2.29 10.76 -6.32
C ASP A 4 2.29 10.61 -4.76
N ASN A 5 1.20 10.14 -4.14
CA ASN A 5 1.07 10.01 -2.68
C ASN A 5 1.36 8.59 -2.15
N GLU A 6 1.80 7.66 -3.00
CA GLU A 6 2.26 6.33 -2.55
C GLU A 6 3.33 6.41 -1.45
N PRO A 7 4.43 7.19 -1.57
CA PRO A 7 5.46 7.24 -0.54
C PRO A 7 4.95 7.74 0.81
N GLU A 8 3.98 8.66 0.84
CA GLU A 8 3.36 9.13 2.08
C GLU A 8 2.50 8.04 2.73
N THR A 9 1.76 7.29 1.92
CA THR A 9 0.93 6.17 2.37
C THR A 9 1.80 5.05 2.95
N VAL A 10 2.90 4.71 2.26
CA VAL A 10 3.85 3.69 2.72
C VAL A 10 4.54 4.14 4.01
N ALA A 11 4.97 5.40 4.12
CA ALA A 11 5.56 5.92 5.36
C ALA A 11 4.58 5.86 6.55
N MET A 12 3.29 6.10 6.32
CA MET A 12 2.26 5.92 7.36
C MET A 12 2.10 4.44 7.74
N MET A 13 2.15 3.53 6.76
CA MET A 13 2.14 2.09 7.02
C MET A 13 3.36 1.66 7.84
N ASP A 14 4.58 2.09 7.48
CA ASP A 14 5.80 1.73 8.21
C ASP A 14 5.75 2.19 9.67
N LYS A 15 5.33 3.43 9.94
CA LYS A 15 5.14 3.91 11.31
C LYS A 15 4.15 3.05 12.10
N TYR A 16 3.03 2.70 11.48
CA TYR A 16 2.03 1.85 12.11
C TYR A 16 2.57 0.44 12.39
N LEU A 17 3.42 -0.10 11.51
CA LEU A 17 4.09 -1.38 11.72
C LEU A 17 5.04 -1.32 12.92
N GLU A 18 5.87 -0.28 13.01
CA GLU A 18 6.78 -0.07 14.14
C GLU A 18 6.01 0.01 15.47
N GLU A 19 4.95 0.83 15.54
CA GLU A 19 4.11 0.96 16.75
C GLU A 19 3.40 -0.35 17.11
N SER A 20 3.03 -1.14 16.11
CA SER A 20 2.30 -2.40 16.30
C SER A 20 3.23 -3.62 16.49
N GLY A 21 4.56 -3.44 16.43
CA GLY A 21 5.53 -4.53 16.57
C GLY A 21 5.60 -5.48 15.37
N TYR A 22 5.40 -4.95 14.17
CA TYR A 22 5.54 -5.67 12.90
C TYR A 22 6.67 -5.07 12.05
N VAL A 23 7.18 -5.86 11.12
CA VAL A 23 8.15 -5.43 10.10
C VAL A 23 7.68 -5.86 8.72
N SER A 24 8.06 -5.09 7.70
CA SER A 24 7.83 -5.46 6.31
C SER A 24 8.55 -6.78 5.97
N ASP A 25 7.81 -7.73 5.40
CA ASP A 25 8.28 -9.09 5.06
C ASP A 25 8.30 -9.29 3.54
N PHE A 26 9.08 -8.45 2.86
CA PHE A 26 9.32 -8.58 1.43
C PHE A 26 10.31 -9.71 1.18
N THR A 27 9.79 -10.86 0.74
CA THR A 27 10.60 -12.02 0.33
C THR A 27 10.32 -12.34 -1.13
N GLY A 28 11.16 -13.14 -1.78
CA GLY A 28 10.91 -13.55 -3.18
C GLY A 28 9.53 -14.19 -3.43
N LYS A 29 8.89 -14.72 -2.37
CA LYS A 29 7.54 -15.28 -2.40
C LYS A 29 6.44 -14.30 -1.97
N ARG A 30 6.75 -13.29 -1.15
CA ARG A 30 5.79 -12.30 -0.63
C ARG A 30 6.10 -10.92 -1.20
N ARG A 31 5.24 -10.45 -2.11
CA ARG A 31 5.40 -9.16 -2.82
C ARG A 31 4.36 -8.13 -2.38
N HIS A 32 4.64 -6.86 -2.63
CA HIS A 32 3.59 -5.84 -2.59
C HIS A 32 2.50 -6.20 -3.61
N HIS A 33 1.24 -5.98 -3.25
CA HIS A 33 0.11 -6.10 -4.17
C HIS A 33 -0.63 -4.78 -4.20
N GLU A 34 -0.82 -4.26 -5.40
CA GLU A 34 -1.65 -3.09 -5.63
C GLU A 34 -2.95 -3.54 -6.28
N ILE A 35 -4.07 -3.28 -5.62
CA ILE A 35 -5.40 -3.72 -6.05
C ILE A 35 -6.23 -2.48 -6.34
N TYR A 36 -6.46 -2.22 -7.63
CA TYR A 36 -7.32 -1.13 -8.08
C TYR A 36 -8.78 -1.54 -7.92
N LEU A 37 -9.49 -0.92 -6.96
CA LEU A 37 -10.91 -1.18 -6.73
C LEU A 37 -11.80 -0.40 -7.70
N SER A 38 -11.29 0.69 -8.27
CA SER A 38 -12.02 1.56 -9.19
C SER A 38 -11.44 1.46 -10.59
N ALA A 39 -12.29 1.52 -11.61
CA ALA A 39 -11.85 1.54 -13.00
C ALA A 39 -11.33 2.95 -13.35
N PRO A 40 -10.02 3.16 -13.55
CA PRO A 40 -9.45 4.51 -13.73
C PRO A 40 -9.93 5.21 -15.00
N ARG A 41 -10.47 4.45 -15.96
CA ARG A 41 -11.08 4.98 -17.20
C ARG A 41 -12.52 5.47 -17.04
N LYS A 42 -13.21 5.11 -15.95
CA LYS A 42 -14.64 5.39 -15.74
C LYS A 42 -14.91 6.18 -14.46
N THR A 43 -13.96 6.24 -13.55
CA THR A 43 -14.08 6.90 -12.24
C THR A 43 -13.20 8.14 -12.22
N ALA A 44 -13.73 9.25 -11.72
CA ALA A 44 -12.94 10.47 -11.52
C ALA A 44 -11.73 10.16 -10.62
N PRO A 45 -10.53 10.70 -10.90
CA PRO A 45 -9.29 10.35 -10.20
C PRO A 45 -9.38 10.55 -8.68
N GLU A 46 -10.09 11.59 -8.24
CA GLU A 46 -10.42 11.88 -6.83
C GLU A 46 -11.22 10.79 -6.11
N LYS A 47 -11.95 9.93 -6.84
CA LYS A 47 -12.77 8.84 -6.30
C LYS A 47 -12.17 7.46 -6.55
N CYS A 48 -11.05 7.40 -7.28
CA CYS A 48 -10.36 6.15 -7.51
C CYS A 48 -9.77 5.64 -6.20
N LYS A 49 -10.11 4.40 -5.85
CA LYS A 49 -9.56 3.73 -4.67
C LYS A 49 -8.60 2.65 -5.10
N THR A 50 -7.42 2.66 -4.49
CA THR A 50 -6.40 1.64 -4.64
C THR A 50 -6.06 1.09 -3.27
N VAL A 51 -5.98 -0.23 -3.15
CA VAL A 51 -5.52 -0.90 -1.94
C VAL A 51 -4.07 -1.31 -2.16
N ILE A 52 -3.17 -0.76 -1.33
CA ILE A 52 -1.77 -1.16 -1.26
C ILE A 52 -1.63 -2.19 -0.15
N ARG A 53 -1.13 -3.39 -0.49
CA ARG A 53 -0.92 -4.47 0.47
C ARG A 53 0.54 -4.87 0.51
N HIS A 54 1.20 -4.52 1.62
CA HIS A 54 2.55 -4.99 1.92
C HIS A 54 2.50 -6.25 2.79
N PRO A 55 3.34 -7.26 2.48
CA PRO A 55 3.52 -8.38 3.37
C PRO A 55 4.23 -7.90 4.63
N ILE A 56 3.73 -8.35 5.78
CA ILE A 56 4.30 -8.03 7.08
C ILE A 56 4.51 -9.33 7.88
N ARG A 57 5.45 -9.30 8.81
CA ARG A 57 5.57 -10.32 9.86
C ARG A 57 5.73 -9.67 11.22
N LYS A 58 5.37 -10.41 12.25
CA LYS A 58 5.63 -10.00 13.63
C LYS A 58 7.13 -9.98 13.88
N LEU A 59 7.60 -8.95 14.58
CA LEU A 59 8.98 -8.83 15.04
C LEU A 59 9.35 -10.00 15.96
#